data_AF-A0A2V6UPK4-F1
#
_entry.id   AF-A0A2V6UPK4-F1
#
_cell.length_a   1.000
_cell.length_b   1.000
_cell.length_c   1.000
_cell.angle_alpha   90.00
_cell.angle_beta   90.00
_cell.angle_gamma   90.00
#
_symmetry.space_group_name_H-M   'P 1'
#
loop_
_entity.id
_entity.type
_entity.pdbx_description
1 polymer ?
#
loop_
_entity_poly.entity_id
_entity_poly.type
_entity_poly.pdbx_seq_one_letter_code
_entity_poly.pdbx_strand_id
1 'polypeptide(L)' 'MIMVGRAVGRLDQQWVGGRRLEWVTLDFEAMAKGHQRVRTDAGTEVGISLARADRLAEGDVLYAD' A
#
# COMPACT_ATOMS: atom_id res chain seq x y z
N MET A 1 11.16 8.04 2.51
CA MET A 1 10.69 6.69 2.90
C MET A 1 9.38 6.85 3.64
N ILE A 2 8.32 6.18 3.18
CA ILE A 2 6.98 6.21 3.80
C ILE A 2 6.85 4.99 4.73
N MET A 3 6.20 5.15 5.89
CA MET A 3 5.89 4.06 6.82
C MET A 3 4.38 3.87 6.95
N VAL A 4 3.92 2.64 6.77
CA VAL A 4 2.49 2.28 6.71
C VAL A 4 2.19 1.24 7.78
N GLY A 5 1.35 1.61 8.75
CA GLY A 5 0.89 0.72 9.81
C GLY A 5 -0.45 0.03 9.53
N ARG A 6 -1.22 0.56 8.57
CA ARG A 6 -2.53 0.06 8.12
C ARG A 6 -2.90 0.67 6.76
N ALA A 7 -3.81 0.06 6.02
CA ALA A 7 -4.44 0.71 4.87
C ALA A 7 -5.24 1.94 5.33
N VAL A 8 -5.17 3.04 4.58
CA VAL A 8 -5.89 4.30 4.86
C VAL A 8 -7.22 4.40 4.13
N GLY A 9 -7.47 3.48 3.18
CA GLY A 9 -8.71 3.40 2.43
C GLY A 9 -8.64 2.32 1.37
N ARG A 10 -9.64 2.30 0.49
CA ARG A 10 -9.70 1.44 -0.67
C ARG A 10 -9.84 2.29 -1.92
N LEU A 11 -9.12 1.93 -2.96
CA LEU A 11 -9.19 2.58 -4.25
C LEU A 11 -10.58 2.33 -4.83
N ASP A 12 -11.33 3.41 -4.98
CA ASP A 12 -12.60 3.46 -5.68
C ASP A 12 -12.59 4.64 -6.67
N GLN A 13 -13.69 4.84 -7.40
CA GLN A 13 -13.77 5.91 -8.40
C GLN A 13 -13.56 7.32 -7.81
N GLN A 14 -13.77 7.54 -6.51
CA GLN A 14 -13.64 8.85 -5.88
C GLN A 14 -12.17 9.21 -5.59
N TRP A 15 -11.31 8.20 -5.40
CA TRP A 15 -9.88 8.41 -5.13
C TRP A 15 -9.09 8.96 -6.31
N VAL A 16 -9.56 8.72 -7.55
CA VAL A 16 -8.82 9.03 -8.79
C VAL A 16 -8.91 10.52 -9.16
N GLY A 17 -9.63 11.36 -8.40
CA GLY A 17 -9.89 12.77 -8.68
C GLY A 17 -8.66 13.67 -8.79
N GLY A 18 -7.91 13.57 -9.89
CA GLY A 18 -6.74 14.38 -10.22
C GLY A 18 -5.44 14.01 -9.49
N ARG A 19 -5.45 12.96 -8.66
CA ARG A 19 -4.27 12.51 -7.91
C ARG A 19 -3.36 11.67 -8.78
N ARG A 20 -2.04 11.83 -8.59
CA ARG A 20 -1.05 10.89 -9.14
C ARG A 20 -1.11 9.61 -8.32
N LEU A 21 -1.29 8.48 -9.00
CA LEU A 21 -1.24 7.16 -8.37
C LEU A 21 0.16 6.58 -8.53
N GLU A 22 0.66 5.98 -7.46
CA GLU A 22 1.86 5.14 -7.45
C GLU A 22 1.47 3.75 -6.95
N TRP A 23 1.87 2.72 -7.69
CA TRP A 23 1.44 1.35 -7.43
C TRP A 23 2.52 0.55 -6.71
N VAL A 24 2.10 -0.21 -5.71
CA VAL A 24 2.91 -1.28 -5.12
C VAL A 24 2.40 -2.61 -5.68
N THR A 25 3.27 -3.34 -6.37
CA THR A 25 2.97 -4.69 -6.85
C THR A 25 3.52 -5.70 -5.85
N LEU A 26 2.66 -6.57 -5.33
CA LEU A 26 3.01 -7.67 -4.45
C LEU A 26 2.60 -8.99 -5.07
N ASP A 27 3.40 -10.03 -4.84
CA ASP A 27 2.94 -11.40 -5.05
C ASP A 27 1.99 -11.81 -3.92
N PHE A 28 1.26 -12.90 -4.14
CA PHE A 28 0.27 -13.41 -3.19
C PHE A 28 0.87 -13.69 -1.81
N GLU A 29 2.09 -14.22 -1.75
CA GLU A 29 2.77 -14.51 -0.49
C GLU A 29 3.18 -13.25 0.26
N ALA A 30 3.64 -12.22 -0.45
CA ALA A 30 3.99 -10.93 0.10
C ALA A 30 2.77 -10.17 0.63
N MET A 31 1.59 -10.32 0.02
CA MET A 31 0.35 -9.76 0.57
C MET A 31 0.03 -10.26 1.99
N ALA A 32 0.48 -11.46 2.36
CA ALA A 32 0.32 -12.02 3.69
C ALA A 32 1.40 -11.58 4.69
N LYS A 33 2.47 -10.91 4.26
CA LYS A 33 3.56 -10.45 5.12
C LYS A 33 3.18 -9.15 5.83
N GLY A 34 3.06 -9.21 7.16
CA GLY A 34 2.79 -8.03 7.99
C GLY A 34 3.93 -7.02 8.02
N HIS A 35 5.19 -7.46 7.86
CA HIS A 35 6.36 -6.58 7.85
C HIS A 35 7.20 -6.78 6.59
N GLN A 36 7.38 -5.71 5.81
CA GLN A 36 8.16 -5.76 4.58
C GLN A 36 8.56 -4.35 4.10
N ARG A 37 9.57 -4.29 3.23
CA ARG A 37 9.94 -3.08 2.47
C ARG A 37 9.68 -3.34 1.00
N VAL A 38 9.01 -2.40 0.36
CA VAL A 38 8.64 -2.46 -1.04
C VAL A 38 8.96 -1.14 -1.71
N ARG A 39 8.97 -1.14 -3.05
CA ARG A 39 9.18 0.05 -3.85
C ARG A 39 7.99 0.22 -4.80
N THR A 40 7.49 1.45 -4.93
CA THR A 40 6.46 1.75 -5.93
C THR A 40 7.03 1.68 -7.34
N ASP A 41 6.15 1.60 -8.33
CA ASP A 41 6.50 1.76 -9.75
C ASP A 41 7.23 3.08 -10.08
N ALA A 42 6.97 4.14 -9.32
CA ALA A 42 7.67 5.43 -9.41
C ALA A 42 9.00 5.49 -8.63
N GLY A 43 9.39 4.42 -7.95
CA GLY A 43 10.67 4.31 -7.22
C GLY A 43 10.63 4.71 -5.75
N THR A 44 9.45 5.06 -5.22
CA THR A 44 9.28 5.46 -3.81
C THR A 44 9.39 4.25 -2.88
N GLU A 45 10.24 4.34 -1.85
CA GLU A 45 10.36 3.28 -0.85
C GLU A 45 9.27 3.37 0.25
N VAL A 46 8.59 2.25 0.46
CA VAL A 46 7.50 2.09 1.43
C VAL A 46 7.84 0.95 2.40
N GLY A 47 7.85 1.25 3.70
CA GLY A 47 7.91 0.26 4.76
C GLY A 47 6.51 -0.08 5.26
N ILE A 48 6.12 -1.34 5.14
CA ILE A 48 4.83 -1.88 5.58
C ILE A 48 5.06 -2.59 6.91
N SER A 49 4.29 -2.23 7.93
CA SER A 49 4.35 -2.80 9.28
C SER A 49 2.96 -2.90 9.88
N LEU A 50 2.18 -3.85 9.39
CA LEU A 50 0.80 -4.12 9.77
C LEU A 50 0.70 -4.78 11.14
N ALA A 51 -0.42 -4.56 11.83
CA ALA A 51 -0.74 -5.33 13.03
C ALA A 51 -0.99 -6.81 12.68
N ARG A 52 -0.84 -7.70 13.66
CA ARG A 52 -0.82 -9.17 13.46
C ARG A 52 -2.06 -9.77 12.75
N ALA A 53 -3.19 -9.07 12.75
CA ALA A 53 -4.43 -9.49 12.11
C ALA A 53 -4.76 -8.75 10.79
N ASP A 54 -4.01 -7.70 10.45
CA ASP A 54 -4.24 -6.91 9.25
C ASP A 54 -3.54 -7.58 8.06
N ARG A 55 -4.26 -7.69 6.94
CA ARG A 55 -3.75 -8.19 5.67
C ARG A 55 -4.02 -7.16 4.59
N LEU A 56 -3.10 -7.07 3.64
CA LEU A 56 -3.33 -6.25 2.45
C LEU A 56 -4.30 -6.97 1.52
N ALA A 57 -5.15 -6.18 0.89
CA ALA A 57 -5.99 -6.59 -0.22
C ALA A 57 -5.64 -5.77 -1.47
N GLU A 58 -5.99 -6.32 -2.63
CA GLU A 58 -5.91 -5.58 -3.87
C GLU A 58 -6.78 -4.31 -3.79
N GLY A 59 -6.21 -3.20 -4.24
CA GLY A 59 -6.83 -1.88 -4.19
C GLY A 59 -6.74 -1.19 -2.83
N ASP A 60 -6.07 -1.74 -1.82
CA ASP A 60 -5.82 -1.00 -0.58
C ASP A 60 -4.94 0.23 -0.85
N VAL A 61 -5.36 1.38 -0.34
CA VAL A 61 -4.57 2.59 -0.37
C VAL A 61 -3.67 2.60 0.86
N LEU A 62 -2.36 2.64 0.63
CA LEU A 62 -1.35 2.58 1.70
C LEU A 62 -0.98 3.96 2.25
N TYR A 63 -1.08 5.00 1.40
CA TYR A 63 -0.71 6.38 1.74
C TYR A 63 -1.48 7.35 0.83
N ALA A 64 -1.78 8.55 1.34
CA ALA A 64 -2.42 9.62 0.61
C ALA A 64 -2.00 10.98 1.21
N ASP A 65 -1.64 11.94 0.36
CA ASP A 65 -1.46 13.36 0.70
C ASP A 65 -2.45 14.29 -0.01
#